data_AF-A0A0H3CI66-F1
#
_entry.id   AF-A0A0H3CI66-F1
#
_cell.length_a   1.000
_cell.length_b   1.000
_cell.length_c   1.000
_cell.angle_alpha   90.00
_cell.angle_beta   90.00
_cell.angle_gamma   90.00
#
_symmetry.space_group_name_H-M   'P 1'
#
loop_
_entity.id
_entity.type
_entity.pdbx_description
1 polymer ?
#
loop_
_entity_poly.entity_id
_entity_poly.type
_entity_poly.pdbx_seq_one_letter_code
_entity_poly.pdbx_strand_id
1 'polypeptide(L)'
;MATLNQNQHNRELSRANLTGYKGVSRANNLSKPYRANITIGRERRHLGYYRSAEEAAHAYDESARELFGEYARLNFPHENELAARKLLPVCAIDVMKTEAA
;
A
#
# COMPACT_ATOMS: atom_id res chain seq x y z
N MET A 1 -2.65 -15.75 -12.51
CA MET A 1 -2.71 -16.34 -11.16
C MET A 1 -1.81 -15.54 -10.24
N ALA A 2 -2.35 -14.92 -9.19
CA ALA A 2 -1.52 -14.28 -8.17
C ALA A 2 -0.86 -15.37 -7.32
N THR A 3 0.46 -15.31 -7.16
CA THR A 3 1.22 -16.25 -6.32
C THR A 3 0.82 -16.10 -4.85
N LEU A 4 1.01 -17.14 -4.05
CA LEU A 4 0.70 -17.13 -2.61
C LEU A 4 1.31 -15.92 -1.87
N ASN A 5 2.46 -15.45 -2.34
CA ASN A 5 3.16 -14.31 -1.77
C ASN A 5 2.48 -12.97 -2.10
N GLN A 6 1.97 -12.83 -3.33
CA GLN A 6 1.22 -11.65 -3.76
C GLN A 6 -0.11 -11.52 -3.00
N ASN A 7 -0.74 -12.64 -2.62
CA ASN A 7 -1.99 -12.61 -1.84
C ASN A 7 -1.80 -12.06 -0.42
N GLN A 8 -0.61 -12.21 0.18
CA GLN A 8 -0.32 -11.61 1.50
C GLN A 8 -0.31 -10.08 1.44
N HIS A 9 0.12 -9.50 0.31
CA HIS A 9 0.07 -8.05 0.08
C HIS A 9 -1.36 -7.54 -0.11
N ASN A 10 -2.30 -8.40 -0.51
CA ASN A 10 -3.73 -8.06 -0.62
C ASN A 10 -4.53 -8.20 0.67
N ARG A 11 -3.91 -8.76 1.73
CA ARG A 11 -4.58 -9.02 3.01
C ARG A 11 -5.14 -7.74 3.64
N GLU A 12 -6.31 -7.89 4.25
CA GLU A 12 -6.97 -6.84 5.03
C GLU A 12 -6.16 -6.49 6.29
N LEU A 13 -6.40 -5.28 6.79
CA LEU A 13 -5.84 -4.81 8.05
C LEU A 13 -6.34 -5.66 9.21
N SER A 14 -5.42 -6.09 10.08
CA SER A 14 -5.78 -6.77 11.31
C SER A 14 -6.54 -5.81 12.24
N ARG A 15 -7.59 -6.29 12.90
CA ARG A 15 -8.32 -5.54 13.96
C ARG A 15 -7.43 -5.11 15.12
N ALA A 16 -6.29 -5.77 15.33
CA ALA A 16 -5.32 -5.40 16.34
C ALA A 16 -4.40 -4.22 15.91
N ASN A 17 -4.59 -3.68 14.71
CA ASN A 17 -3.75 -2.59 14.22
C ASN A 17 -4.20 -1.24 14.80
N LEU A 18 -3.45 -0.78 15.79
CA LEU A 18 -3.70 0.49 16.50
C LEU A 18 -3.49 1.75 15.66
N THR A 19 -2.78 1.65 14.53
CA THR A 19 -2.51 2.81 13.66
C THR A 19 -3.61 3.03 12.64
N GLY A 20 -4.45 2.03 12.35
CA GLY A 20 -5.46 2.10 11.28
C GLY A 20 -4.90 2.00 9.86
N TYR A 21 -3.57 2.04 9.69
CA TYR A 21 -2.92 2.07 8.37
C TYR A 21 -2.01 0.87 8.13
N LYS A 22 -1.97 0.41 6.88
CA LYS A 22 -1.18 -0.72 6.39
C LYS A 22 0.28 -0.33 6.26
N GLY A 23 1.15 -1.21 6.74
CA GLY A 23 2.60 -0.97 6.74
C GLY A 23 3.07 0.07 7.78
N VAL A 24 2.13 0.69 8.52
CA VAL A 24 2.44 1.68 9.56
C VAL A 24 2.38 1.02 10.93
N SER A 25 3.43 1.19 11.71
CA SER A 25 3.49 0.72 13.09
C SER A 25 4.01 1.80 14.00
N ARG A 26 3.59 1.77 15.27
CA ARG A 26 4.17 2.64 16.28
C ARG A 26 5.58 2.18 16.63
N ALA A 27 6.50 3.11 16.73
CA ALA A 27 7.87 2.94 17.19
C ALA A 27 8.08 3.77 18.46
N ASN A 28 8.95 3.31 19.36
CA ASN A 28 9.25 4.00 20.62
C ASN A 28 10.18 5.23 20.45
N ASN A 29 10.02 5.99 19.36
CA ASN A 29 10.86 7.15 19.07
C ASN A 29 10.12 8.45 19.45
N LEU A 30 10.72 9.25 20.33
CA LEU A 30 10.11 10.45 20.92
C LEU A 30 9.73 11.52 19.88
N SER A 31 10.51 11.64 18.80
CA SER A 31 10.29 12.70 17.79
C SER A 31 9.47 12.24 16.59
N LYS A 32 9.41 10.94 16.33
CA LYS A 32 8.75 10.34 15.15
C LYS A 32 8.21 8.95 15.50
N PRO A 33 7.04 8.88 16.18
CA PRO A 33 6.52 7.65 16.76
C PRO A 33 5.91 6.69 15.73
N TYR A 34 5.85 7.05 14.45
CA TYR A 34 5.32 6.17 13.40
C TYR A 34 6.42 5.75 12.46
N ARG A 35 6.48 4.45 12.12
CA ARG A 35 7.38 3.92 11.10
C ARG A 35 6.59 3.27 9.98
N ALA A 36 7.06 3.45 8.75
CA ALA A 36 6.53 2.79 7.58
C ALA A 36 7.49 1.68 7.12
N ASN A 37 6.94 0.49 6.84
CA ASN A 37 7.69 -0.64 6.32
C ASN A 37 6.89 -1.37 5.25
N ILE A 38 7.60 -1.88 4.25
CA ILE A 38 7.03 -2.63 3.13
C ILE A 38 7.77 -3.96 3.01
N THR A 39 7.02 -5.04 2.83
CA THR A 39 7.61 -6.37 2.63
C THR A 39 7.57 -6.69 1.16
N ILE A 40 8.74 -6.87 0.54
CA ILE A 40 8.86 -7.26 -0.87
C ILE A 40 9.38 -8.69 -0.89
N GLY A 41 8.56 -9.63 -1.35
CA GLY A 41 8.98 -11.02 -1.36
C GLY A 41 9.12 -11.59 0.07
N ARG A 42 10.36 -11.78 0.52
CA ARG A 42 10.71 -12.20 1.90
C ARG A 42 11.50 -11.15 2.67
N GLU A 43 11.77 -10.00 2.05
CA GLU A 43 12.58 -8.95 2.64
C GLU A 43 11.69 -7.80 3.12
N ARG A 44 11.91 -7.35 4.36
CA ARG A 44 11.22 -6.17 4.90
C ARG A 44 12.09 -4.94 4.70
N ARG A 45 11.66 -4.05 3.80
CA ARG A 45 12.27 -2.73 3.59
C ARG A 45 11.67 -1.70 4.54
N HIS A 46 12.55 -0.97 5.20
CA HIS A 46 12.17 0.17 6.04
C HIS A 46 12.12 1.43 5.19
N LEU A 47 10.96 2.08 5.15
CA LEU A 47 10.74 3.28 4.33
C LEU A 47 11.16 4.54 5.10
N GLY A 48 10.86 4.60 6.39
CA GLY A 48 11.22 5.74 7.22
C GLY A 48 10.44 5.86 8.51
N TYR A 49 10.81 6.88 9.29
CA TYR A 49 10.11 7.32 10.48
C TYR A 49 9.41 8.66 10.22
N TYR A 50 8.20 8.81 10.76
CA TYR A 50 7.29 9.93 10.55
C TYR A 50 6.66 10.38 11.86
N ARG A 51 6.19 11.63 11.88
CA ARG A 51 5.56 12.25 13.05
C ARG A 51 4.11 11.85 13.19
N SER A 52 3.43 11.64 12.06
CA SER A 52 2.03 11.26 11.99
C SER A 52 1.85 9.91 11.31
N ALA A 53 0.76 9.23 11.65
CA ALA A 53 0.40 7.96 11.02
C ALA A 53 0.02 8.15 9.54
N GLU A 54 -0.59 9.28 9.21
CA GLU A 54 -0.98 9.66 7.84
C GLU A 54 0.23 9.85 6.92
N GLU A 55 1.26 10.59 7.36
CA GLU A 55 2.51 10.73 6.60
C GLU A 55 3.17 9.37 6.32
N ALA A 56 3.20 8.49 7.33
CA ALA A 56 3.74 7.14 7.17
C ALA A 56 2.93 6.31 6.19
N ALA A 57 1.62 6.47 6.17
CA ALA A 57 0.72 5.78 5.27
C ALA A 57 0.84 6.27 3.82
N HIS A 58 1.03 7.58 3.60
CA HIS A 58 1.33 8.14 2.28
C HIS A 58 2.64 7.59 1.71
N ALA A 59 3.71 7.57 2.51
CA ALA A 59 4.99 7.01 2.08
C ALA A 59 4.91 5.51 1.75
N TYR A 60 4.08 4.77 2.50
CA TYR A 60 3.78 3.37 2.17
C TYR A 60 3.04 3.24 0.84
N ASP A 61 2.04 4.09 0.59
CA ASP A 61 1.23 4.04 -0.63
C ASP A 61 2.05 4.36 -1.88
N GLU A 62 2.94 5.36 -1.83
CA GLU A 62 3.88 5.65 -2.91
C GLU A 62 4.77 4.43 -3.23
N SER A 63 5.39 3.86 -2.20
CA SER A 63 6.24 2.68 -2.35
C SER A 63 5.45 1.46 -2.84
N ALA A 64 4.23 1.27 -2.36
CA ALA A 64 3.37 0.16 -2.74
C ALA A 64 2.93 0.28 -4.21
N ARG A 65 2.66 1.49 -4.70
CA ARG A 65 2.30 1.76 -6.09
C ARG A 65 3.44 1.41 -7.04
N GLU A 66 4.67 1.77 -6.68
CA GLU A 66 5.87 1.45 -7.45
C GLU A 66 6.19 -0.05 -7.46
N LEU A 67 5.98 -0.74 -6.34
CA LEU A 67 6.43 -2.13 -6.15
C LEU A 67 5.39 -3.19 -6.52
N PHE A 68 4.11 -2.95 -6.25
CA PHE A 68 3.04 -3.94 -6.44
C PHE A 68 2.06 -3.60 -7.57
N GLY A 69 2.08 -2.36 -8.10
CA GLY A 69 1.21 -1.93 -9.19
C GLY A 69 -0.28 -2.15 -8.87
N GLU A 70 -0.98 -2.87 -9.75
CA GLU A 70 -2.42 -3.17 -9.62
C GLU A 70 -2.77 -4.03 -8.39
N TYR A 71 -1.80 -4.78 -7.86
CA TYR A 71 -1.98 -5.59 -6.65
C TYR A 71 -1.67 -4.80 -5.37
N ALA A 72 -1.38 -3.50 -5.47
CA ALA A 72 -1.15 -2.66 -4.31
C ALA A 72 -2.48 -2.39 -3.58
N ARG A 73 -2.56 -2.80 -2.31
CA ARG A 73 -3.63 -2.34 -1.42
C ARG A 73 -3.17 -1.07 -0.69
N LEU A 74 -3.55 0.07 -1.26
CA LEU A 74 -3.27 1.40 -0.72
C LEU A 74 -4.17 1.72 0.49
N ASN A 75 -3.68 2.59 1.36
CA ASN A 75 -4.38 3.13 2.51
C ASN A 75 -5.31 4.27 2.14
N PHE A 76 -4.90 5.12 1.19
CA PHE A 76 -5.67 6.25 0.68
C PHE A 76 -6.05 6.02 -0.79
N PRO A 77 -7.06 5.19 -1.07
CA PRO A 77 -7.65 5.17 -2.40
C PRO A 77 -8.33 6.53 -2.64
N HIS A 78 -7.90 7.27 -3.66
CA HIS A 78 -8.64 8.45 -4.11
C HIS A 78 -10.07 8.03 -4.47
N GLU A 79 -11.07 8.90 -4.25
CA GLU A 79 -12.49 8.59 -4.51
C GLU A 79 -12.74 8.06 -5.95
N ASN A 80 -11.94 8.48 -6.93
CA ASN A 80 -11.98 7.97 -8.30
C ASN A 80 -11.50 6.51 -8.45
N GLU A 81 -10.66 5.99 -7.55
CA GLU A 81 -10.09 4.63 -7.60
C GLU A 81 -10.99 3.61 -6.88
N LEU A 82 -11.83 4.06 -5.93
CA LEU A 82 -12.89 3.25 -5.31
C LEU A 82 -13.94 2.78 -6.33
N ALA A 83 -14.25 3.61 -7.34
CA ALA A 83 -15.16 3.26 -8.41
C ALA A 83 -14.58 2.18 -9.33
N ALA A 84 -13.31 2.30 -9.72
CA ALA A 84 -12.62 1.34 -10.59
C ALA A 84 -12.52 -0.06 -9.96
N ARG A 85 -12.30 -0.12 -8.64
CA ARG A 85 -12.14 -1.39 -7.90
C ARG A 85 -13.45 -2.12 -7.61
N LYS A 86 -14.59 -1.41 -7.67
CA LYS A 86 -15.93 -1.99 -7.46
C LYS A 86 -16.60 -2.46 -8.75
N LEU A 87 -16.06 -2.10 -9.92
CA LEU A 87 -16.67 -2.32 -11.24
C LEU A 87 -15.90 -3.25 -12.18
N LEU A 88 -14.75 -3.80 -11.80
CA LEU A 88 -13.98 -4.71 -12.67
C LEU A 88 -13.96 -6.14 -12.09
N PRO A 89 -14.84 -7.06 -12.57
CA PRO A 89 -14.63 -8.49 -12.39
C PRO A 89 -13.40 -8.89 -13.21
N VAL A 90 -12.27 -9.18 -12.53
CA VAL A 90 -11.12 -10.01 -12.96
C VAL A 90 -10.99 -10.30 -14.46
N CYS A 91 -10.92 -9.30 -15.33
CA CYS A 91 -10.49 -9.42 -16.71
C CYS A 91 -10.42 -8.02 -17.33
N ALA A 92 -9.37 -7.79 -18.12
CA ALA A 92 -9.14 -6.59 -18.93
C ALA A 92 -8.72 -5.32 -18.15
N ILE A 93 -7.41 -5.06 -18.15
CA ILE A 93 -6.92 -3.76 -18.62
C ILE A 93 -5.57 -3.95 -19.33
N ASP A 94 -5.64 -4.36 -20.59
CA ASP A 94 -4.79 -3.73 -21.60
C ASP A 94 -5.33 -2.30 -21.80
N VAL A 95 -4.48 -1.39 -22.29
CA VAL A 95 -4.79 -0.01 -22.73
C VAL A 95 -4.59 1.09 -21.66
N MET A 96 -3.42 1.76 -21.75
CA MET A 96 -3.25 3.24 -21.86
C MET A 96 -1.81 3.69 -21.51
N LYS A 97 -0.81 3.19 -22.25
CA LYS A 97 0.49 3.89 -22.40
C LYS A 97 0.91 3.91 -23.87
N THR A 98 0.05 4.46 -24.71
CA THR A 98 0.44 5.00 -26.01
C THR A 98 -0.38 6.27 -26.19
N GLU A 99 0.30 7.41 -26.12
CA GLU A 99 -0.05 8.73 -26.66
C GLU A 99 0.45 9.82 -25.71
N ALA A 100 1.71 10.20 -25.91
CA ALA A 100 2.13 11.58 -25.79
C ALA A 100 3.13 11.81 -26.93
N ALA A 101 2.72 12.69 -27.83
CA ALA A 101 3.38 13.09 -29.07
C ALA A 101 4.73 13.80 -28.84
#